data_AF-A0A8T3R668-F1
#
_entry.id   AF-A0A8T3R668-F1
#
_cell.length_a   1.000
_cell.length_b   1.000
_cell.length_c   1.000
_cell.angle_alpha   90.00
_cell.angle_beta   90.00
_cell.angle_gamma   90.00
#
_symmetry.space_group_name_H-M   'P 1'
#
loop_
_entity.id
_entity.type
_entity.pdbx_description
1 polymer ?
#
loop_
_entity_poly.entity_id
_entity_poly.type
_entity_poly.pdbx_seq_one_letter_code
_entity_poly.pdbx_strand_id
1 'polypeptide(L)'
;MSEAVGSVGAGRMVVDGRPMAYQAGDTVAVAVLRAGEHPHHGGTICLAGDCGNCVAQVDGVGWVRTCQRPCRPGLVMQRHPASGAPPLPVAGQSDVTSSPPARHIPVLRREAEVVVIGAGESGTAAAEAARREGKSVTVLEARDGLEAVAIYAGPTVIVRAPDGMLHINAGEVIVATGAAEIQPVCPGNALRGLVTARAAQQLHAAGVDLGVAVAIGTPPESVPCAPLSGRLVRIESEDEARVSAVVTVEDGEGERTTACDTVILGLGRAARDVLSRMTDEPSVSVVGPAAESFPLPPAPTAGTVCPCSRVQVDDLSS
;
A
#
# COMPACT_ATOMS: atom_id res chain seq x y z
N MET A 1 -3.68 24.17 -10.25
CA MET A 1 -3.70 23.75 -11.67
C MET A 1 -3.31 22.28 -11.68
N SER A 2 -4.31 21.40 -11.71
CA SER A 2 -4.09 19.97 -11.89
C SER A 2 -3.85 19.77 -13.39
N GLU A 3 -2.62 19.53 -13.81
CA GLU A 3 -2.41 18.87 -15.09
C GLU A 3 -3.08 17.51 -14.94
N ALA A 4 -4.20 17.32 -15.64
CA ALA A 4 -4.83 16.03 -15.78
C ALA A 4 -3.73 15.05 -16.21
N VAL A 5 -3.46 14.06 -15.35
CA VAL A 5 -2.54 12.96 -15.66
C VAL A 5 -3.10 12.30 -16.92
N GLY A 6 -2.56 12.69 -18.08
CA GLY A 6 -3.01 12.17 -19.37
C GLY A 6 -2.97 10.65 -19.29
N SER A 7 -4.02 9.99 -19.78
CA SER A 7 -4.12 8.53 -19.73
C SER A 7 -2.85 7.93 -20.33
N VAL A 8 -2.00 7.36 -19.50
CA VAL A 8 -0.75 6.77 -19.98
C VAL A 8 -1.14 5.52 -20.76
N GLY A 9 -0.94 5.55 -22.07
CA GLY A 9 -1.15 4.40 -22.94
C GLY A 9 -0.21 3.25 -22.58
N ALA A 10 -0.49 2.06 -23.10
CA ALA A 10 0.40 0.90 -22.93
C ALA A 10 1.84 1.22 -23.38
N GLY A 11 2.83 0.60 -22.73
CA GLY A 11 4.22 0.92 -22.99
C GLY A 11 5.19 -0.04 -22.32
N ARG A 12 6.44 0.42 -22.12
CA ARG A 12 7.49 -0.35 -21.46
C ARG A 12 8.19 0.46 -20.37
N MET A 13 8.49 -0.21 -19.27
CA MET A 13 9.36 0.25 -18.18
C MET A 13 10.57 -0.69 -18.08
N VAL A 14 11.54 -0.35 -17.23
CA VAL A 14 12.69 -1.20 -16.93
C VAL A 14 12.55 -1.70 -15.50
N VAL A 15 12.56 -3.01 -15.29
CA VAL A 15 12.54 -3.65 -13.97
C VAL A 15 13.81 -4.48 -13.83
N ASP A 16 14.65 -4.14 -12.86
CA ASP A 16 15.94 -4.82 -12.61
C ASP A 16 16.78 -4.96 -13.89
N GLY A 17 16.86 -3.88 -14.67
CA GLY A 17 17.59 -3.82 -15.94
C GLY A 17 16.92 -4.52 -17.12
N ARG A 18 15.78 -5.20 -16.92
CA ARG A 18 15.03 -5.90 -17.98
C ARG A 18 13.82 -5.08 -18.43
N PRO A 19 13.57 -4.95 -19.74
CA PRO A 19 12.40 -4.23 -20.22
C PRO A 19 11.11 -5.04 -19.97
N MET A 20 10.13 -4.42 -19.31
CA MET A 20 8.84 -5.01 -18.95
C MET A 20 7.70 -4.19 -19.57
N ALA A 21 6.74 -4.88 -20.19
CA ALA A 21 5.55 -4.24 -20.74
C ALA A 21 4.53 -3.90 -19.64
N TYR A 22 3.76 -2.84 -19.84
CA TYR A 22 2.63 -2.48 -18.99
C TYR A 22 1.43 -2.05 -19.85
N GLN A 23 0.23 -2.22 -19.31
CA GLN A 23 -1.02 -1.80 -19.94
C GLN A 23 -1.42 -0.39 -19.52
N ALA A 24 -2.30 0.25 -20.30
CA ALA A 24 -2.81 1.56 -19.96
C ALA A 24 -3.50 1.55 -18.59
N GLY A 25 -3.15 2.49 -17.71
CA GLY A 25 -3.67 2.55 -16.34
C GLY A 25 -3.01 1.61 -15.33
N ASP A 26 -2.06 0.75 -15.74
CA ASP A 26 -1.30 -0.06 -14.79
C ASP A 26 -0.50 0.84 -13.84
N THR A 27 -0.49 0.46 -12.56
CA THR A 27 0.58 0.88 -11.65
C THR A 27 1.78 -0.03 -11.82
N VAL A 28 2.95 0.40 -11.35
CA VAL A 28 4.18 -0.40 -11.40
C VAL A 28 3.97 -1.77 -10.76
N ALA A 29 3.30 -1.85 -9.61
CA ALA A 29 2.99 -3.13 -8.97
C ALA A 29 2.10 -4.03 -9.84
N VAL A 30 1.04 -3.49 -10.43
CA VAL A 30 0.10 -4.26 -11.26
C VAL A 30 0.81 -4.80 -12.50
N ALA A 31 1.64 -4.00 -13.17
CA ALA A 31 2.41 -4.46 -14.33
C ALA A 31 3.39 -5.59 -13.98
N VAL A 32 4.08 -5.50 -12.83
CA VAL A 32 4.97 -6.56 -12.34
C VAL A 32 4.21 -7.84 -12.02
N LEU A 33 3.06 -7.74 -11.34
CA LEU A 33 2.22 -8.89 -11.01
C LEU A 33 1.62 -9.54 -12.25
N ARG A 34 1.21 -8.73 -13.23
CA ARG A 34 0.74 -9.20 -14.55
C ARG A 34 1.79 -10.02 -15.29
N ALA A 35 3.07 -9.68 -15.13
CA ALA A 35 4.18 -10.43 -15.70
C ALA A 35 4.50 -11.73 -14.92
N GLY A 36 3.72 -12.09 -13.90
CA GLY A 36 3.95 -13.25 -13.04
C GLY A 36 5.08 -13.05 -12.01
N GLU A 37 5.64 -11.85 -11.94
CA GLU A 37 6.71 -11.49 -11.00
C GLU A 37 6.15 -10.82 -9.73
N HIS A 38 7.00 -10.60 -8.72
CA HIS A 38 6.62 -9.92 -7.47
C HIS A 38 7.35 -8.58 -7.34
N PRO A 39 6.74 -7.45 -6.91
CA PRO A 39 7.42 -6.16 -6.86
C PRO A 39 8.57 -6.07 -5.83
N HIS A 40 8.58 -7.00 -4.87
CA HIS A 40 9.65 -7.21 -3.89
C HIS A 40 10.07 -8.69 -3.91
N HIS A 41 10.23 -9.33 -2.74
CA HIS A 41 10.61 -10.73 -2.61
C HIS A 41 9.46 -11.68 -2.25
N GLY A 42 8.36 -11.16 -1.72
CA GLY A 42 7.14 -11.89 -1.38
C GLY A 42 6.29 -11.11 -0.37
N GLY A 43 5.33 -11.78 0.25
CA GLY A 43 4.40 -11.18 1.21
C GLY A 43 3.06 -10.79 0.57
N THR A 44 2.09 -10.45 1.44
CA THR A 44 0.73 -10.13 1.01
C THR A 44 0.65 -8.76 0.32
N ILE A 45 0.12 -8.72 -0.90
CA ILE A 45 -0.10 -7.48 -1.66
C ILE A 45 -1.50 -6.92 -1.39
N CYS A 46 -1.56 -5.64 -0.97
CA CYS A 46 -2.84 -4.94 -0.71
C CYS A 46 -3.29 -3.99 -1.84
N LEU A 47 -2.40 -3.58 -2.73
CA LEU A 47 -2.61 -2.51 -3.74
C LEU A 47 -3.24 -1.20 -3.22
N ALA A 48 -3.20 -0.98 -1.90
CA ALA A 48 -3.82 0.17 -1.25
C ALA A 48 -2.79 1.10 -0.60
N GLY A 49 -1.51 0.72 -0.66
CA GLY A 49 -0.41 1.47 -0.06
C GLY A 49 -0.17 1.18 1.43
N ASP A 50 -0.65 0.06 1.98
CA ASP A 50 -0.46 -0.25 3.42
C ASP A 50 0.70 -1.23 3.67
N CYS A 51 0.74 -2.35 2.94
CA CYS A 51 1.49 -3.56 3.31
C CYS A 51 3.02 -3.47 3.31
N GLY A 52 3.63 -2.49 2.66
CA GLY A 52 5.08 -2.45 2.46
C GLY A 52 5.64 -3.52 1.49
N ASN A 53 4.90 -4.59 1.17
CA ASN A 53 5.37 -5.71 0.33
C ASN A 53 5.52 -5.37 -1.17
N CYS A 54 5.17 -4.15 -1.58
CA CYS A 54 5.38 -3.65 -2.94
C CYS A 54 6.45 -2.55 -3.03
N VAL A 55 7.17 -2.26 -1.94
CA VAL A 55 8.15 -1.17 -1.97
C VAL A 55 9.36 -1.52 -2.82
N ALA A 56 9.83 -0.55 -3.60
CA ALA A 56 11.02 -0.68 -4.44
C ALA A 56 11.66 0.69 -4.65
N GLN A 57 12.83 0.69 -5.28
CA GLN A 57 13.39 1.92 -5.82
C GLN A 57 12.74 2.21 -7.16
N VAL A 58 12.23 3.43 -7.35
CA VAL A 58 11.68 3.89 -8.63
C VAL A 58 12.34 5.21 -9.01
N ASP A 59 12.94 5.27 -10.19
CA ASP A 59 13.70 6.42 -10.71
C ASP A 59 14.73 6.94 -9.70
N GLY A 60 15.41 6.02 -9.00
CA GLY A 60 16.42 6.33 -7.99
C GLY A 60 15.87 6.63 -6.58
N VAL A 61 14.55 6.79 -6.41
CA VAL A 61 13.92 7.04 -5.10
C VAL A 61 13.56 5.71 -4.44
N GLY A 62 14.18 5.41 -3.29
CA GLY A 62 13.89 4.20 -2.50
C GLY A 62 12.54 4.26 -1.80
N TRP A 63 12.05 3.09 -1.37
CA TRP A 63 10.81 2.93 -0.58
C TRP A 63 9.54 3.48 -1.25
N VAL A 64 9.53 3.54 -2.57
CA VAL A 64 8.34 3.94 -3.33
C VAL A 64 7.33 2.80 -3.30
N ARG A 65 6.09 3.11 -2.92
CA ARG A 65 4.95 2.18 -3.00
C ARG A 65 4.59 1.99 -4.47
N THR A 66 5.08 0.92 -5.09
CA THR A 66 4.89 0.69 -6.53
C THR A 66 3.42 0.54 -6.92
N CYS A 67 2.53 0.18 -5.99
CA CYS A 67 1.09 0.12 -6.22
C CYS A 67 0.40 1.49 -6.27
N GLN A 68 1.08 2.57 -5.91
CA GLN A 68 0.59 3.95 -6.01
C GLN A 68 1.36 4.75 -7.08
N ARG A 69 2.26 4.09 -7.82
CA ARG A 69 3.04 4.73 -8.87
C ARG A 69 2.50 4.31 -10.25
N PRO A 70 1.92 5.21 -11.03
CA PRO A 70 1.53 4.91 -12.40
C PRO A 70 2.73 4.49 -13.24
N CYS A 71 2.54 3.51 -14.12
CA CYS A 71 3.52 3.20 -15.14
C CYS A 71 3.66 4.36 -16.13
N ARG A 72 4.89 4.59 -16.64
CA ARG A 72 5.17 5.54 -17.71
C ARG A 72 6.34 5.07 -18.56
N PRO A 73 6.46 5.51 -19.83
CA PRO A 73 7.57 5.11 -20.68
C PRO A 73 8.91 5.51 -20.04
N GLY A 74 9.85 4.58 -20.02
CA GLY A 74 11.20 4.80 -19.50
C GLY A 74 11.31 4.90 -17.97
N LEU A 75 10.24 4.60 -17.21
CA LEU A 75 10.33 4.42 -15.76
C LEU A 75 11.32 3.30 -15.44
N VAL A 76 12.17 3.50 -14.44
CA VAL A 76 13.13 2.48 -13.98
C VAL A 76 12.78 2.06 -12.56
N MET A 77 12.48 0.78 -12.37
CA MET A 77 12.27 0.16 -11.08
C MET A 77 13.42 -0.80 -10.77
N GLN A 78 13.89 -0.76 -9.52
CA GLN A 78 14.86 -1.71 -8.98
C GLN A 78 14.33 -2.25 -7.65
N ARG A 79 14.26 -3.58 -7.54
CA ARG A 79 13.87 -4.22 -6.28
C ARG A 79 14.90 -3.89 -5.21
N HIS A 80 14.43 -3.66 -3.99
CA HIS A 80 15.34 -3.54 -2.85
C HIS A 80 16.10 -4.86 -2.64
N PRO A 81 17.31 -4.82 -2.04
CA PRO A 81 18.00 -6.02 -1.61
C PRO A 81 17.10 -6.89 -0.72
N ALA A 82 17.23 -8.22 -0.82
CA ALA A 82 16.47 -9.12 0.03
C ALA A 82 16.78 -8.94 1.52
N SER A 83 17.98 -8.43 1.84
CA SER A 83 18.46 -8.11 3.18
C SER A 83 19.11 -6.73 3.22
N GLY A 84 18.80 -5.97 4.27
CA GLY A 84 19.36 -4.62 4.47
C GLY A 84 18.57 -3.52 3.77
N ALA A 85 18.95 -2.27 4.05
CA ALA A 85 18.36 -1.12 3.39
C ALA A 85 18.82 -1.05 1.91
N PRO A 86 18.02 -0.45 1.00
CA PRO A 86 18.53 -0.08 -0.31
C PRO A 86 19.78 0.79 -0.14
N PRO A 87 20.79 0.64 -1.03
CA PRO A 87 22.00 1.43 -0.92
C PRO A 87 21.64 2.91 -0.98
N LEU A 88 22.15 3.69 -0.03
CA LEU A 88 22.11 5.14 -0.16
C LEU A 88 22.90 5.53 -1.42
N PRO A 89 22.48 6.57 -2.15
CA PRO A 89 23.28 7.11 -3.23
C PRO A 89 24.71 7.35 -2.73
N VAL A 90 25.71 6.74 -3.39
CA VAL A 90 27.10 6.92 -3.01
C VAL A 90 27.45 8.38 -3.24
N ALA A 91 27.62 9.16 -2.16
CA ALA A 91 28.21 10.47 -2.26
C ALA A 91 29.67 10.28 -2.66
N GLY A 92 29.99 10.40 -3.95
CA GLY A 92 31.35 10.32 -4.47
C GLY A 92 32.25 11.49 -4.05
N GLN A 93 31.90 12.21 -2.98
CA GLN A 93 32.59 13.40 -2.52
C GLN A 93 33.51 13.04 -1.36
N SER A 94 34.77 13.48 -1.48
CA SER A 94 35.80 13.32 -0.45
C SER A 94 35.52 14.19 0.79
N ASP A 95 34.70 15.23 0.62
CA ASP A 95 34.29 16.13 1.69
C ASP A 95 33.00 15.63 2.33
N VAL A 96 33.13 15.11 3.55
CA VAL A 96 32.00 14.63 4.37
C VAL A 96 31.12 15.75 4.92
N THR A 97 31.54 17.01 4.78
CA THR A 97 30.78 18.20 5.19
C THR A 97 30.03 18.84 4.03
N SER A 98 30.38 18.51 2.79
CA SER A 98 29.63 18.96 1.63
C SER A 98 28.37 18.11 1.46
N SER A 99 27.21 18.77 1.47
CA SER A 99 25.99 18.12 1.03
C SER A 99 26.17 17.66 -0.42
N PRO A 100 25.86 16.39 -0.75
CA PRO A 100 25.85 15.97 -2.14
C PRO A 100 24.95 16.92 -2.95
N PRO A 101 25.21 17.13 -4.26
CA PRO A 101 24.36 17.93 -5.12
C PRO A 101 22.98 17.28 -5.17
N ALA A 102 22.12 17.68 -4.23
CA ALA A 102 20.78 17.18 -4.10
C ALA A 102 19.94 17.87 -5.17
N ARG A 103 19.01 17.11 -5.75
CA ARG A 103 17.93 17.71 -6.53
C ARG A 103 17.25 18.77 -5.66
N HIS A 104 17.15 20.00 -6.14
CA HIS A 104 16.41 21.04 -5.42
C HIS A 104 14.94 20.60 -5.32
N ILE A 105 14.48 20.33 -4.10
CA ILE A 105 13.10 19.94 -3.82
C ILE A 105 12.36 21.20 -3.38
N PRO A 106 11.45 21.75 -4.21
CA PRO A 106 10.70 22.93 -3.83
C PRO A 106 9.77 22.60 -2.66
N VAL A 107 9.68 23.54 -1.72
CA VAL A 107 8.68 23.54 -0.64
C VAL A 107 7.68 24.64 -0.92
N LEU A 108 6.47 24.26 -1.28
CA LEU A 108 5.38 25.19 -1.55
C LEU A 108 4.53 25.34 -0.27
N ARG A 109 4.26 26.58 0.12
CA ARG A 109 3.36 26.89 1.24
C ARG A 109 2.02 27.38 0.69
N ARG A 110 0.93 26.87 1.26
CA ARG A 110 -0.44 27.24 0.89
C ARG A 110 -1.29 27.38 2.13
N GLU A 111 -2.36 28.14 1.98
CA GLU A 111 -3.45 28.24 2.94
C GLU A 111 -4.69 27.62 2.32
N ALA A 112 -5.52 26.98 3.14
CA ALA A 112 -6.81 26.42 2.75
C ALA A 112 -7.81 26.58 3.89
N GLU A 113 -9.08 26.82 3.58
CA GLU A 113 -10.10 26.82 4.64
C GLU A 113 -10.36 25.40 5.15
N VAL A 114 -10.48 24.43 4.23
CA VAL A 114 -10.66 23.01 4.56
C VAL A 114 -9.70 22.14 3.75
N VAL A 115 -9.01 21.22 4.43
CA VAL A 115 -8.27 20.12 3.80
C VAL A 115 -8.99 18.81 4.08
N VAL A 116 -9.28 18.03 3.04
CA VAL A 116 -9.80 16.68 3.17
C VAL A 116 -8.74 15.68 2.71
N ILE A 117 -8.37 14.74 3.58
CA ILE A 117 -7.34 13.74 3.31
C ILE A 117 -8.01 12.40 2.96
N GLY A 118 -7.92 12.01 1.69
CA GLY A 118 -8.56 10.83 1.11
C GLY A 118 -9.73 11.21 0.21
N ALA A 119 -9.76 10.70 -1.02
CA ALA A 119 -10.82 10.93 -2.00
C ALA A 119 -11.77 9.72 -2.15
N GLY A 120 -11.87 8.88 -1.10
CA GLY A 120 -12.89 7.84 -1.02
C GLY A 120 -14.31 8.40 -0.83
N GLU A 121 -15.29 7.53 -0.62
CA GLU A 121 -16.70 7.91 -0.43
C GLU A 121 -16.87 8.95 0.69
N SER A 122 -16.33 8.69 1.88
CA SER A 122 -16.44 9.61 3.03
C SER A 122 -15.73 10.95 2.80
N GLY A 123 -14.57 10.93 2.14
CA GLY A 123 -13.82 12.15 1.82
C GLY A 123 -14.51 13.00 0.75
N THR A 124 -15.05 12.36 -0.28
CA THR A 124 -15.85 13.04 -1.31
C THR A 124 -17.09 13.68 -0.70
N ALA A 125 -17.83 12.95 0.13
CA ALA A 125 -19.01 13.47 0.83
C ALA A 125 -18.65 14.64 1.77
N ALA A 126 -17.55 14.55 2.51
CA ALA A 126 -17.07 15.62 3.38
C ALA A 126 -16.65 16.87 2.58
N ALA A 127 -15.94 16.68 1.47
CA ALA A 127 -15.55 17.78 0.59
C ALA A 127 -16.76 18.49 -0.03
N GLU A 128 -17.77 17.73 -0.47
CA GLU A 128 -19.03 18.29 -0.98
C GLU A 128 -19.81 19.03 0.10
N ALA A 129 -19.83 18.53 1.34
CA ALA A 129 -20.44 19.20 2.48
C ALA A 129 -19.82 20.56 2.76
N ALA A 130 -18.50 20.62 2.89
CA ALA A 130 -17.77 21.87 3.10
C ALA A 130 -17.96 22.86 1.92
N ARG A 131 -17.97 22.38 0.67
CA ARG A 131 -18.25 23.23 -0.50
C ARG A 131 -19.66 23.83 -0.49
N ARG A 132 -20.67 23.06 -0.05
CA ARG A 132 -22.05 23.57 0.09
C ARG A 132 -22.18 24.67 1.13
N GLU A 133 -21.29 24.69 2.12
CA GLU A 133 -21.17 25.77 3.11
C GLU A 133 -20.42 27.00 2.56
N GLY A 134 -19.97 26.97 1.30
CA GLY A 134 -19.22 28.05 0.67
C GLY A 134 -17.73 28.04 0.99
N LYS A 135 -17.20 27.00 1.66
CA LYS A 135 -15.78 26.88 1.98
C LYS A 135 -14.97 26.43 0.77
N SER A 136 -13.76 26.95 0.65
CA SER A 136 -12.73 26.44 -0.25
C SER A 136 -12.13 25.13 0.28
N VAL A 137 -12.11 24.10 -0.56
CA VAL A 137 -11.71 22.74 -0.14
C VAL A 137 -10.55 22.23 -0.99
N THR A 138 -9.46 21.86 -0.33
CA THR A 138 -8.35 21.11 -0.93
C THR A 138 -8.50 19.63 -0.59
N VAL A 139 -8.60 18.77 -1.61
CA VAL A 139 -8.63 17.31 -1.42
C VAL A 139 -7.24 16.74 -1.72
N LEU A 140 -6.74 15.89 -0.84
CA LEU A 140 -5.44 15.22 -0.97
C LEU A 140 -5.67 13.73 -1.15
N GLU A 141 -5.15 13.15 -2.24
CA GLU A 141 -5.26 11.72 -2.54
C GLU A 141 -3.89 11.15 -2.90
N ALA A 142 -3.48 10.09 -2.19
CA ALA A 142 -2.18 9.45 -2.40
C ALA A 142 -2.06 8.82 -3.80
N ARG A 143 -3.16 8.29 -4.36
CA ARG A 143 -3.17 7.75 -5.73
C ARG A 143 -2.92 8.82 -6.79
N ASP A 144 -3.22 10.08 -6.49
CA ASP A 144 -2.92 11.23 -7.35
C ASP A 144 -1.52 11.81 -7.08
N GLY A 145 -0.75 11.16 -6.21
CA GLY A 145 0.60 11.58 -5.82
C GLY A 145 0.64 12.65 -4.73
N LEU A 146 -0.49 12.98 -4.11
CA LEU A 146 -0.59 13.93 -2.99
C LEU A 146 -0.68 13.16 -1.66
N GLU A 147 0.47 12.72 -1.17
CA GLU A 147 0.57 11.90 0.04
C GLU A 147 0.69 12.78 1.28
N ALA A 148 -0.37 12.87 2.09
CA ALA A 148 -0.28 13.48 3.41
C ALA A 148 0.55 12.59 4.35
N VAL A 149 1.64 13.13 4.89
CA VAL A 149 2.60 12.39 5.73
C VAL A 149 2.59 12.82 7.19
N ALA A 150 2.09 14.03 7.49
CA ALA A 150 1.98 14.53 8.85
C ALA A 150 0.90 15.62 8.99
N ILE A 151 0.35 15.73 10.19
CA ILE A 151 -0.41 16.89 10.66
C ILE A 151 0.30 17.42 11.92
N TYR A 152 0.64 18.71 11.92
CA TYR A 152 1.27 19.40 13.06
C TYR A 152 0.32 20.42 13.69
N ALA A 153 0.63 20.87 14.90
CA ALA A 153 -0.09 21.94 15.60
C ALA A 153 -0.24 23.22 14.74
N GLY A 154 -1.34 23.96 14.93
CA GLY A 154 -1.77 25.03 14.04
C GLY A 154 -2.16 24.49 12.66
N PRO A 155 -3.15 23.57 12.62
CA PRO A 155 -3.21 22.35 11.80
C PRO A 155 -2.49 22.49 10.45
N THR A 156 -1.19 22.17 10.46
CA THR A 156 -0.36 22.21 9.25
C THR A 156 -0.23 20.80 8.69
N VAL A 157 -0.77 20.59 7.49
CA VAL A 157 -0.67 19.32 6.76
C VAL A 157 0.58 19.33 5.89
N ILE A 158 1.47 18.36 6.11
CA ILE A 158 2.64 18.13 5.27
C ILE A 158 2.31 17.07 4.24
N VAL A 159 2.47 17.43 2.97
CA VAL A 159 2.13 16.61 1.82
C VAL A 159 3.37 16.41 0.97
N ARG A 160 3.69 15.17 0.66
CA ARG A 160 4.64 14.83 -0.40
C ARG A 160 3.90 14.88 -1.74
N ALA A 161 4.41 15.67 -2.67
CA ALA A 161 3.90 15.81 -4.02
C ALA A 161 4.91 15.24 -5.03
N PRO A 162 4.53 14.99 -6.30
CA PRO A 162 5.44 14.43 -7.30
C PRO A 162 6.66 15.32 -7.59
N ASP A 163 6.50 16.63 -7.46
CA ASP A 163 7.48 17.66 -7.80
C ASP A 163 8.10 18.35 -6.57
N GLY A 164 7.66 18.03 -5.35
CA GLY A 164 8.14 18.70 -4.15
C GLY A 164 7.43 18.33 -2.86
N MET A 165 7.49 19.24 -1.89
CA MET A 165 6.73 19.18 -0.65
C MET A 165 5.72 20.32 -0.64
N LEU A 166 4.51 20.04 -0.17
CA LEU A 166 3.46 21.03 0.02
C LEU A 166 3.15 21.11 1.52
N HIS A 167 3.22 22.32 2.07
CA HIS A 167 2.86 22.63 3.45
C HIS A 167 1.56 23.43 3.39
N ILE A 168 0.48 22.88 3.91
CA ILE A 168 -0.83 23.51 3.91
C ILE A 168 -1.19 23.89 5.34
N ASN A 169 -1.32 25.18 5.60
CA ASN A 169 -1.99 25.66 6.80
C ASN A 169 -3.49 25.64 6.53
N ALA A 170 -4.25 24.89 7.33
CA ALA A 170 -5.67 24.69 7.13
C ALA A 170 -6.50 25.37 8.24
N GLY A 171 -7.69 25.89 7.91
CA GLY A 171 -8.66 26.25 8.95
C GLY A 171 -9.26 25.01 9.63
N GLU A 172 -9.50 23.96 8.85
CA GLU A 172 -10.08 22.69 9.24
C GLU A 172 -9.40 21.54 8.46
N VAL A 173 -9.16 20.41 9.13
CA VAL A 173 -8.66 19.18 8.48
C VAL A 173 -9.62 18.03 8.74
N ILE A 174 -10.03 17.35 7.67
CA ILE A 174 -10.89 16.17 7.72
C ILE A 174 -10.09 14.96 7.26
N VAL A 175 -9.84 14.03 8.18
CA VAL A 175 -9.16 12.76 7.91
C VAL A 175 -10.19 11.73 7.43
N ALA A 176 -10.15 11.41 6.14
CA ALA A 176 -11.03 10.48 5.45
C ALA A 176 -10.25 9.34 4.77
N THR A 177 -9.19 8.87 5.44
CA THR A 177 -8.18 7.93 4.93
C THR A 177 -8.69 6.48 4.78
N GLY A 178 -9.89 6.19 5.27
CA GLY A 178 -10.55 4.89 5.19
C GLY A 178 -9.93 3.84 6.11
N ALA A 179 -9.98 2.58 5.68
CA ALA A 179 -9.46 1.44 6.44
C ALA A 179 -8.56 0.53 5.56
N ALA A 180 -7.53 -0.03 6.19
CA ALA A 180 -6.60 -1.00 5.61
C ALA A 180 -7.12 -2.43 5.83
N GLU A 181 -6.86 -3.34 4.89
CA GLU A 181 -7.18 -4.77 5.08
C GLU A 181 -6.12 -5.45 5.94
N ILE A 182 -6.56 -6.34 6.82
CA ILE A 182 -5.69 -7.12 7.70
C ILE A 182 -4.96 -8.17 6.87
N GLN A 183 -3.67 -8.32 7.15
CA GLN A 183 -2.78 -9.30 6.53
C GLN A 183 -2.52 -10.45 7.51
N PRO A 184 -2.19 -11.66 7.01
CA PRO A 184 -1.96 -12.81 7.86
C PRO A 184 -0.58 -12.71 8.50
N VAL A 185 -0.48 -13.15 9.76
CA VAL A 185 0.80 -13.44 10.40
C VAL A 185 0.77 -14.90 10.82
N CYS A 186 1.35 -15.73 9.96
CA CYS A 186 1.42 -17.18 10.10
C CYS A 186 2.63 -17.72 9.31
N PRO A 187 3.05 -18.97 9.52
CA PRO A 187 4.10 -19.58 8.70
C PRO A 187 3.74 -19.53 7.21
N GLY A 188 4.71 -19.14 6.38
CA GLY A 188 4.54 -18.99 4.93
C GLY A 188 3.92 -17.66 4.47
N ASN A 189 3.62 -16.72 5.38
CA ASN A 189 3.04 -15.42 5.01
C ASN A 189 4.00 -14.48 4.24
N ALA A 190 5.26 -14.87 4.07
CA ALA A 190 6.24 -14.19 3.23
C ALA A 190 6.30 -14.72 1.77
N LEU A 191 5.55 -15.78 1.45
CA LEU A 191 5.50 -16.35 0.09
C LEU A 191 4.84 -15.39 -0.91
N ARG A 192 5.09 -15.62 -2.20
CA ARG A 192 4.37 -14.96 -3.29
C ARG A 192 3.02 -15.62 -3.53
N GLY A 193 2.09 -14.89 -4.13
CA GLY A 193 0.72 -15.36 -4.41
C GLY A 193 -0.29 -15.02 -3.32
N LEU A 194 0.06 -14.12 -2.40
CA LEU A 194 -0.83 -13.66 -1.33
C LEU A 194 -1.36 -12.27 -1.64
N VAL A 195 -2.68 -12.09 -1.61
CA VAL A 195 -3.33 -10.81 -1.90
C VAL A 195 -4.48 -10.55 -0.92
N THR A 196 -4.78 -9.29 -0.62
CA THR A 196 -6.02 -8.94 0.11
C THR A 196 -7.24 -9.02 -0.83
N ALA A 197 -8.44 -9.09 -0.27
CA ALA A 197 -9.67 -9.17 -1.05
C ALA A 197 -9.82 -8.00 -2.05
N ARG A 198 -9.60 -6.75 -1.64
CA ARG A 198 -9.64 -5.60 -2.57
C ARG A 198 -8.49 -5.60 -3.57
N ALA A 199 -7.34 -6.15 -3.22
CA ALA A 199 -6.24 -6.30 -4.15
C ALA A 199 -6.59 -7.32 -5.24
N ALA A 200 -7.20 -8.45 -4.88
CA ALA A 200 -7.68 -9.45 -5.82
C ALA A 200 -8.72 -8.86 -6.78
N GLN A 201 -9.66 -8.04 -6.28
CA GLN A 201 -10.63 -7.32 -7.12
C GLN A 201 -9.94 -6.39 -8.13
N GLN A 202 -8.97 -5.58 -7.66
CA GLN A 202 -8.20 -4.68 -8.54
C GLN A 202 -7.39 -5.45 -9.59
N LEU A 203 -6.75 -6.55 -9.21
CA LEU A 203 -5.97 -7.39 -10.12
C LEU A 203 -6.86 -8.08 -11.16
N HIS A 204 -7.99 -8.64 -10.73
CA HIS A 204 -8.96 -9.27 -11.60
C HIS A 204 -9.57 -8.26 -12.60
N ALA A 205 -9.96 -7.08 -12.13
CA ALA A 205 -10.46 -6.00 -12.98
C ALA A 205 -9.40 -5.51 -13.98
N ALA A 206 -8.13 -5.56 -13.60
CA ALA A 206 -7.02 -5.27 -14.50
C ALA A 206 -6.72 -6.44 -15.47
N GLY A 207 -7.37 -7.59 -15.36
CA GLY A 207 -7.12 -8.77 -16.19
C GLY A 207 -5.81 -9.50 -15.86
N VAL A 208 -5.36 -9.44 -14.60
CA VAL A 208 -4.27 -10.27 -14.10
C VAL A 208 -4.82 -11.66 -13.77
N ASP A 209 -4.13 -12.70 -14.26
CA ASP A 209 -4.47 -14.08 -13.96
C ASP A 209 -4.07 -14.43 -12.52
N LEU A 210 -5.05 -14.91 -11.74
CA LEU A 210 -4.85 -15.35 -10.35
C LEU A 210 -4.70 -16.88 -10.24
N GLY A 211 -4.78 -17.61 -11.35
CA GLY A 211 -4.70 -19.08 -11.36
C GLY A 211 -5.80 -19.71 -10.51
N VAL A 212 -5.47 -20.83 -9.84
CA VAL A 212 -6.34 -21.47 -8.85
C VAL A 212 -6.33 -20.64 -7.57
N ALA A 213 -7.33 -19.77 -7.41
CA ALA A 213 -7.46 -18.90 -6.26
C ALA A 213 -8.38 -19.49 -5.17
N VAL A 214 -7.94 -19.38 -3.92
CA VAL A 214 -8.75 -19.71 -2.73
C VAL A 214 -8.93 -18.46 -1.86
N ALA A 215 -10.06 -18.35 -1.18
CA ALA A 215 -10.34 -17.23 -0.28
C ALA A 215 -10.42 -17.69 1.18
N ILE A 216 -9.71 -16.98 2.06
CA ILE A 216 -9.77 -17.14 3.52
C ILE A 216 -10.49 -15.93 4.11
N GLY A 217 -11.51 -16.18 4.93
CA GLY A 217 -12.36 -15.14 5.49
C GLY A 217 -13.41 -14.67 4.46
N THR A 218 -13.69 -13.37 4.42
CA THR A 218 -14.69 -12.82 3.49
C THR A 218 -14.19 -12.90 2.04
N PRO A 219 -14.87 -13.65 1.14
CA PRO A 219 -14.45 -13.73 -0.25
C PRO A 219 -14.65 -12.38 -0.96
N PRO A 220 -13.77 -12.03 -1.91
CA PRO A 220 -13.93 -10.84 -2.74
C PRO A 220 -15.17 -10.93 -3.64
N GLU A 221 -15.81 -9.79 -3.90
CA GLU A 221 -16.90 -9.74 -4.88
C GLU A 221 -16.36 -9.88 -6.31
N SER A 222 -17.05 -10.66 -7.14
CA SER A 222 -16.79 -10.78 -8.59
C SER A 222 -15.40 -11.32 -8.99
N VAL A 223 -14.64 -11.91 -8.07
CA VAL A 223 -13.37 -12.58 -8.38
C VAL A 223 -13.57 -14.11 -8.27
N PRO A 224 -13.30 -14.88 -9.34
CA PRO A 224 -13.37 -16.34 -9.29
C PRO A 224 -12.39 -16.90 -8.25
N CYS A 225 -12.92 -17.53 -7.20
CA CYS A 225 -12.12 -18.21 -6.18
C CYS A 225 -12.99 -19.24 -5.42
N ALA A 226 -12.33 -20.24 -4.81
CA ALA A 226 -12.98 -21.17 -3.91
C ALA A 226 -12.88 -20.66 -2.45
N PRO A 227 -14.00 -20.31 -1.79
CA PRO A 227 -13.95 -19.94 -0.38
C PRO A 227 -13.64 -21.17 0.47
N LEU A 228 -12.76 -20.99 1.45
CA LEU A 228 -12.41 -22.02 2.42
C LEU A 228 -12.92 -21.64 3.81
N SER A 229 -13.43 -22.63 4.51
CA SER A 229 -13.85 -22.53 5.90
C SER A 229 -12.69 -22.81 6.85
N GLY A 230 -12.87 -22.41 8.10
CA GLY A 230 -11.90 -22.60 9.18
C GLY A 230 -10.86 -21.48 9.30
N ARG A 231 -9.99 -21.64 10.29
CA ARG A 231 -8.91 -20.71 10.61
C ARG A 231 -7.67 -21.06 9.79
N LEU A 232 -7.02 -20.05 9.20
CA LEU A 232 -5.72 -20.19 8.57
C LEU A 232 -4.66 -20.62 9.59
N VAL A 233 -3.95 -21.71 9.30
CA VAL A 233 -2.84 -22.22 10.11
C VAL A 233 -1.51 -21.81 9.51
N ARG A 234 -1.30 -22.13 8.22
CA ARG A 234 -0.06 -21.84 7.49
C ARG A 234 -0.29 -21.83 5.98
N ILE A 235 0.70 -21.34 5.27
CA ILE A 235 0.77 -21.32 3.81
C ILE A 235 2.00 -22.13 3.42
N GLU A 236 1.83 -23.06 2.49
CA GLU A 236 2.86 -24.01 2.06
C GLU A 236 3.36 -23.68 0.66
N SER A 237 4.59 -24.11 0.37
CA SER A 237 5.27 -23.92 -0.90
C SER A 237 6.09 -25.16 -1.23
N GLU A 238 6.11 -25.56 -2.50
CA GLU A 238 6.98 -26.63 -2.99
C GLU A 238 8.41 -26.14 -3.29
N ASP A 239 8.56 -24.84 -3.61
CA ASP A 239 9.81 -24.23 -4.08
C ASP A 239 10.36 -23.12 -3.14
N GLU A 240 9.73 -22.95 -1.97
CA GLU A 240 9.96 -21.89 -0.97
C GLU A 240 9.75 -20.45 -1.49
N ALA A 241 9.29 -20.26 -2.72
CA ALA A 241 9.16 -18.94 -3.36
C ALA A 241 7.70 -18.51 -3.54
N ARG A 242 6.83 -19.44 -3.94
CA ARG A 242 5.42 -19.17 -4.22
C ARG A 242 4.53 -20.16 -3.48
N VAL A 243 3.35 -19.71 -3.07
CA VAL A 243 2.34 -20.59 -2.51
C VAL A 243 2.00 -21.73 -3.48
N SER A 244 1.91 -22.94 -2.94
CA SER A 244 1.36 -24.13 -3.62
C SER A 244 0.12 -24.68 -2.90
N ALA A 245 -0.02 -24.42 -1.60
CA ALA A 245 -1.18 -24.83 -0.82
C ALA A 245 -1.40 -23.93 0.41
N VAL A 246 -2.62 -23.99 0.93
CA VAL A 246 -3.00 -23.37 2.21
C VAL A 246 -3.54 -24.43 3.16
N VAL A 247 -3.23 -24.29 4.44
CA VAL A 247 -3.69 -25.19 5.50
C VAL A 247 -4.65 -24.46 6.41
N THR A 248 -5.88 -24.97 6.52
CA THR A 248 -6.92 -24.47 7.43
C THR A 248 -7.30 -25.52 8.46
N VAL A 249 -7.92 -25.08 9.55
CA VAL A 249 -8.46 -25.96 10.59
C VAL A 249 -9.83 -25.46 11.02
N GLU A 250 -10.79 -26.38 11.12
CA GLU A 250 -12.11 -26.13 11.70
C GLU A 250 -12.17 -26.65 13.14
N ASP A 251 -13.04 -26.07 13.96
CA ASP A 251 -13.15 -26.45 15.37
C ASP A 251 -13.62 -27.90 15.51
N GLY A 252 -12.78 -28.73 16.13
CA GLY A 252 -13.05 -30.17 16.31
C GLY A 252 -12.67 -31.04 15.11
N GLU A 253 -12.13 -30.46 14.04
CA GLU A 253 -11.61 -31.19 12.88
C GLU A 253 -10.08 -31.15 12.80
N GLY A 254 -9.52 -32.02 11.95
CA GLY A 254 -8.10 -32.01 11.63
C GLY A 254 -7.71 -30.88 10.68
N GLU A 255 -6.41 -30.70 10.48
CA GLU A 255 -5.92 -29.78 9.45
C GLU A 255 -6.31 -30.26 8.05
N ARG A 256 -6.72 -29.31 7.20
CA ARG A 256 -7.05 -29.54 5.80
C ARG A 256 -6.11 -28.73 4.91
N THR A 257 -5.41 -29.42 4.02
CA THR A 257 -4.56 -28.81 2.99
C THR A 257 -5.36 -28.64 1.69
N THR A 258 -5.31 -27.45 1.10
CA THR A 258 -5.95 -27.14 -0.19
C THR A 258 -4.92 -26.54 -1.14
N ALA A 259 -4.70 -27.16 -2.30
CA ALA A 259 -3.78 -26.67 -3.33
C ALA A 259 -4.32 -25.39 -4.00
N CYS A 260 -3.43 -24.42 -4.26
CA CYS A 260 -3.78 -23.14 -4.89
C CYS A 260 -2.53 -22.38 -5.38
N ASP A 261 -2.73 -21.52 -6.38
CA ASP A 261 -1.70 -20.59 -6.90
C ASP A 261 -1.76 -19.21 -6.24
N THR A 262 -2.94 -18.85 -5.72
CA THR A 262 -3.23 -17.57 -5.07
C THR A 262 -4.09 -17.75 -3.83
N VAL A 263 -3.72 -17.11 -2.73
CA VAL A 263 -4.54 -17.00 -1.52
C VAL A 263 -5.05 -15.56 -1.39
N ILE A 264 -6.37 -15.42 -1.37
CA ILE A 264 -7.08 -14.16 -1.20
C ILE A 264 -7.52 -14.03 0.26
N LEU A 265 -7.17 -12.91 0.88
CA LEU A 265 -7.31 -12.71 2.32
C LEU A 265 -8.32 -11.62 2.65
N GLY A 266 -9.47 -12.05 3.17
CA GLY A 266 -10.55 -11.22 3.69
C GLY A 266 -10.61 -11.28 5.20
N LEU A 267 -9.54 -10.90 5.89
CA LEU A 267 -9.35 -11.06 7.34
C LEU A 267 -9.92 -9.90 8.17
N GLY A 268 -10.76 -9.05 7.57
CA GLY A 268 -11.23 -7.81 8.19
C GLY A 268 -10.33 -6.62 7.89
N ARG A 269 -10.55 -5.53 8.64
CA ARG A 269 -9.94 -4.22 8.38
C ARG A 269 -9.46 -3.56 9.67
N ALA A 270 -8.62 -2.55 9.54
CA ALA A 270 -8.22 -1.64 10.61
C ALA A 270 -8.27 -0.19 10.12
N ALA A 271 -8.65 0.75 10.99
CA ALA A 271 -8.76 2.16 10.64
C ALA A 271 -7.39 2.75 10.24
N ARG A 272 -7.37 3.65 9.24
CA ARG A 272 -6.17 4.41 8.85
C ARG A 272 -6.09 5.74 9.60
N ASP A 273 -6.15 5.68 10.92
CA ASP A 273 -6.28 6.83 11.83
C ASP A 273 -4.95 7.47 12.26
N VAL A 274 -3.82 7.06 11.67
CA VAL A 274 -2.49 7.49 12.12
C VAL A 274 -2.36 9.01 12.08
N LEU A 275 -2.85 9.66 11.02
CA LEU A 275 -2.77 11.12 10.87
C LEU A 275 -3.54 11.86 11.95
N SER A 276 -4.73 11.36 12.36
CA SER A 276 -5.49 11.98 13.44
C SER A 276 -4.87 11.78 14.81
N ARG A 277 -3.99 10.79 14.98
CA ARG A 277 -3.22 10.57 16.22
C ARG A 277 -1.93 11.41 16.30
N MET A 278 -1.56 12.13 15.24
CA MET A 278 -0.38 13.00 15.23
C MET A 278 -0.62 14.36 15.92
N THR A 279 -1.86 14.68 16.24
CA THR A 279 -2.26 15.98 16.79
C THR A 279 -3.55 15.84 17.61
N ASP A 280 -3.74 16.73 18.57
CA ASP A 280 -4.94 16.88 19.39
C ASP A 280 -5.73 18.17 19.06
N GLU A 281 -5.41 18.82 17.94
CA GLU A 281 -6.04 20.06 17.49
C GLU A 281 -7.55 19.88 17.26
N PRO A 282 -8.41 20.71 17.88
CA PRO A 282 -9.87 20.62 17.73
C PRO A 282 -10.39 20.81 16.30
N SER A 283 -9.58 21.43 15.44
CA SER A 283 -9.87 21.65 14.01
C SER A 283 -9.60 20.42 13.14
N VAL A 284 -9.16 19.31 13.73
CA VAL A 284 -8.94 18.03 13.04
C VAL A 284 -10.07 17.06 13.40
N SER A 285 -10.80 16.60 12.40
CA SER A 285 -11.86 15.60 12.53
C SER A 285 -11.57 14.35 11.71
N VAL A 286 -12.25 13.24 12.03
CA VAL A 286 -12.10 11.96 11.33
C VAL A 286 -13.47 11.48 10.89
N VAL A 287 -13.58 10.96 9.67
CA VAL A 287 -14.87 10.53 9.09
C VAL A 287 -14.79 9.17 8.38
N GLY A 288 -15.94 8.51 8.29
CA GLY A 288 -16.08 7.21 7.63
C GLY A 288 -15.24 6.12 8.30
N PRO A 289 -14.72 5.14 7.54
CA PRO A 289 -13.99 4.01 8.11
C PRO A 289 -12.70 4.38 8.86
N ALA A 290 -12.19 5.61 8.73
CA ALA A 290 -11.06 6.06 9.54
C ALA A 290 -11.47 6.36 11.00
N ALA A 291 -12.75 6.67 11.24
CA ALA A 291 -13.31 6.97 12.57
C ALA A 291 -13.92 5.74 13.25
N GLU A 292 -14.00 4.61 12.55
CA GLU A 292 -14.59 3.38 13.06
C GLU A 292 -13.61 2.59 13.93
N SER A 293 -14.14 1.90 14.94
CA SER A 293 -13.38 0.90 15.69
C SER A 293 -13.50 -0.45 15.00
N PHE A 294 -12.36 -1.08 14.72
CA PHE A 294 -12.31 -2.42 14.17
C PHE A 294 -11.76 -3.39 15.22
N PRO A 295 -12.33 -4.61 15.32
CA PRO A 295 -11.73 -5.65 16.15
C PRO A 295 -10.34 -6.00 15.61
N LEU A 296 -9.32 -5.89 16.46
CA LEU A 296 -7.99 -6.35 16.12
C LEU A 296 -7.93 -7.87 16.19
N PRO A 297 -7.15 -8.53 15.31
CA PRO A 297 -6.93 -9.95 15.40
C PRO A 297 -6.18 -10.28 16.70
N PRO A 298 -6.26 -11.53 17.20
CA PRO A 298 -5.43 -11.97 18.30
C PRO A 298 -3.95 -11.78 17.97
N ALA A 299 -3.13 -11.59 19.00
CA ALA A 299 -1.69 -11.50 18.83
C ALA A 299 -1.17 -12.75 18.09
N PRO A 300 -0.32 -12.58 17.07
CA PRO A 300 0.19 -13.71 16.31
C PRO A 300 1.14 -14.54 17.16
N THR A 301 1.16 -15.86 16.91
CA THR A 301 2.00 -16.81 17.64
C THR A 301 3.15 -17.37 16.80
N ALA A 302 3.15 -17.14 15.48
CA ALA A 302 4.22 -17.56 14.57
C ALA A 302 4.16 -16.77 13.25
N GLY A 303 5.25 -16.79 12.47
CA GLY A 303 5.34 -16.18 11.14
C GLY A 303 6.06 -14.83 11.13
N THR A 304 6.08 -14.19 9.96
CA THR A 304 6.79 -12.93 9.75
C THR A 304 5.90 -11.71 10.03
N VAL A 305 6.36 -10.81 10.90
CA VAL A 305 5.66 -9.57 11.29
C VAL A 305 6.01 -8.40 10.36
N CYS A 306 7.31 -8.13 10.15
CA CYS A 306 7.74 -7.22 9.07
C CYS A 306 8.65 -7.94 8.09
N PRO A 307 8.18 -8.23 6.86
CA PRO A 307 9.04 -8.75 5.80
C PRO A 307 10.21 -7.80 5.47
N CYS A 308 9.97 -6.49 5.62
CA CYS A 308 10.93 -5.42 5.37
C CYS A 308 12.22 -5.54 6.19
N SER A 309 12.06 -5.82 7.48
CA SER A 309 13.12 -5.90 8.48
C SER A 309 13.37 -7.33 8.92
N ARG A 310 12.69 -8.30 8.30
CA ARG A 310 12.69 -9.74 8.62
C ARG A 310 12.33 -10.06 10.06
N VAL A 311 11.52 -9.22 10.70
CA VAL A 311 11.06 -9.44 12.08
C VAL A 311 10.07 -10.60 12.08
N GLN A 312 10.37 -11.64 12.85
CA GLN A 312 9.49 -12.77 13.14
C GLN A 312 8.74 -12.54 14.46
N VAL A 313 7.68 -13.32 14.71
CA VAL A 313 6.99 -13.31 16.00
C VAL A 313 7.94 -13.64 17.16
N ASP A 314 8.87 -14.58 16.97
CA ASP A 314 9.83 -14.98 18.00
C ASP A 314 10.72 -13.82 18.47
N ASP A 315 11.03 -12.86 17.58
CA ASP A 315 11.82 -11.66 17.90
C ASP A 315 11.09 -10.70 18.85
N LEU A 316 9.76 -10.82 19.00
CA LEU A 316 8.95 -9.95 19.87
C LEU A 316 8.81 -10.49 21.30
N SER A 317 9.31 -11.69 21.56
CA SER A 317 9.21 -12.36 22.86
C SER A 317 10.30 -11.96 23.87
N SER A 318 11.18 -11.02 23.48
CA SER A 318 12.30 -10.51 24.28
C SER A 318 11.92 -9.42 25.27
#